data_AF-A0A9R1DY16-F1
#
_entry.id   AF-A0A9R1DY16-F1
#
_cell.length_a   1.000
_cell.length_b   1.000
_cell.length_c   1.000
_cell.angle_alpha   90.00
_cell.angle_beta   90.00
_cell.angle_gamma   90.00
#
_symmetry.space_group_name_H-M   'P 1'
#
loop_
_entity.id
_entity.type
_entity.pdbx_description
1 polymer ?
#
loop_
_entity_poly.entity_id
_entity_poly.type
_entity_poly.pdbx_seq_one_letter_code
_entity_poly.pdbx_strand_id
1 'polypeptide(L)'
;MADKMYVGFSASGGWGVGTHHYVLGWSFSLDGPAPLLDFSKLPVLPRLGPKPRSKILDVVLPLAVTLLVIAMLVVIFFFLWHRRRFAEVREDWEDEFDPHRFAYRDLFHATEGFSGTNLLGVGGFGRVYRGVLSASNLEVAVKRVSHDSKQGIREFIAEVVSIGRLRHRNLAQLLGYCRRKGELLLVYEYMENGSLDKYLYNKNKPALHLSERYRIIKDVASSLLYLHEEWEQIVIHRDIKASNVLLDSQMIGRLGDFGLARLYNHGTVATTTHVVGTMGYLAPELIRTGKATPLTDVFAFGMFLLEVACGRRPIGSNKDITQVVLVDWVLEHHRSGSILDAVDPRLMGNFNTEEVTILLKLGLLCAYPSPNGRPSMRKVMQYLDRDQTTPDPPPTYMSYNTIAMMQNEGFDSYIMSCPPSNTSMGTVPGESSVEIPQEGR
;
A
#
# COMPACT_ATOMS: atom_id res chain seq x y z
N MET A 1 -5.37 -78.06 85.76
CA MET A 1 -5.87 -77.38 84.54
C MET A 1 -5.36 -78.18 83.34
N ALA A 2 -6.05 -78.13 82.19
CA ALA A 2 -5.55 -78.73 80.95
C ALA A 2 -5.13 -77.61 80.00
N ASP A 3 -3.84 -77.48 79.75
CA ASP A 3 -3.31 -76.40 78.94
C ASP A 3 -3.60 -76.64 77.45
N LYS A 4 -4.04 -75.58 76.75
CA LYS A 4 -4.34 -75.66 75.31
C LYS A 4 -3.07 -75.46 74.50
N MET A 5 -2.62 -76.53 73.84
CA MET A 5 -1.55 -76.48 72.84
C MET A 5 -2.14 -76.23 71.44
N TYR A 6 -1.44 -75.43 70.63
CA TYR A 6 -1.78 -75.15 69.23
C TYR A 6 -0.64 -75.61 68.32
N VAL A 7 -0.97 -76.15 67.15
CA VAL A 7 0.00 -76.60 66.14
C VAL A 7 -0.48 -76.13 64.77
N GLY A 8 0.43 -75.68 63.90
CA GLY A 8 0.12 -75.18 62.57
C GLY A 8 1.37 -74.81 61.77
N PHE A 9 1.17 -74.24 60.58
CA PHE A 9 2.24 -73.89 59.65
C PHE A 9 2.60 -72.41 59.70
N SER A 10 3.86 -72.10 59.40
CA SER A 10 4.38 -70.75 59.17
C SER A 10 5.09 -70.69 57.81
N ALA A 11 4.98 -69.56 57.13
CA ALA A 11 5.65 -69.31 55.85
C ALA A 11 6.02 -67.82 55.74
N SER A 12 7.21 -67.52 55.20
CA SER A 12 7.67 -66.16 54.94
C SER A 12 7.57 -65.81 53.46
N GLY A 13 6.93 -64.68 53.15
CA GLY A 13 6.93 -64.09 51.81
C GLY A 13 8.09 -63.11 51.67
N GLY A 14 9.06 -63.41 50.82
CA GLY A 14 10.15 -62.48 50.49
C GLY A 14 9.67 -61.37 49.55
N TRP A 15 10.00 -60.11 49.85
CA TRP A 15 9.61 -58.97 49.01
C TRP A 15 10.27 -59.09 47.62
N GLY A 16 9.45 -59.16 46.56
CA GLY A 16 9.92 -59.16 45.16
C GLY A 16 9.86 -60.50 44.43
N VAL A 17 9.57 -61.63 45.10
CA VAL A 17 9.34 -62.92 44.44
C VAL A 17 7.99 -63.49 44.89
N GLY A 18 7.10 -63.77 43.93
CA GLY A 18 5.75 -64.29 44.20
C GLY A 18 5.75 -65.77 44.60
N THR A 19 6.25 -66.10 45.78
CA THR A 19 6.26 -67.47 46.30
C THR A 19 4.85 -67.91 46.71
N HIS A 20 4.35 -68.98 46.08
CA HIS A 20 3.04 -69.56 46.39
C HIS A 20 3.26 -70.86 47.18
N HIS A 21 2.89 -70.86 48.46
CA HIS A 21 3.05 -72.01 49.35
C HIS A 21 1.72 -72.76 49.49
N TYR A 22 1.71 -74.05 49.17
CA TYR A 22 0.50 -74.89 49.19
C TYR A 22 0.70 -76.09 50.13
N VAL A 23 -0.12 -76.18 51.18
CA VAL A 23 -0.24 -77.40 52.00
C VAL A 23 -1.32 -78.28 51.40
N LEU A 24 -0.93 -79.34 50.69
CA LEU A 24 -1.88 -80.22 49.98
C LEU A 24 -2.54 -81.25 50.91
N GLY A 25 -1.90 -81.58 52.03
CA GLY A 25 -2.43 -82.49 53.05
C GLY A 25 -1.54 -82.50 54.29
N TRP A 26 -2.13 -82.84 55.44
CA TRP A 26 -1.44 -82.94 56.73
C TRP A 26 -2.12 -84.03 57.58
N SER A 27 -1.33 -84.74 58.38
CA SER A 27 -1.78 -85.72 59.37
C SER A 27 -0.95 -85.53 60.63
N PHE A 28 -1.59 -85.64 61.79
CA PHE A 28 -0.99 -85.33 63.08
C PHE A 28 -1.66 -86.16 64.19
N SER A 29 -0.89 -86.49 65.22
CA SER A 29 -1.32 -87.23 66.42
C SER A 29 -0.44 -86.78 67.58
N LEU A 30 -0.99 -86.78 68.79
CA LEU A 30 -0.27 -86.44 70.03
C LEU A 30 0.27 -87.70 70.72
N ASP A 31 -0.59 -88.70 70.95
CA ASP A 31 -0.28 -89.91 71.72
C ASP A 31 -0.40 -91.17 70.84
N GLY A 32 0.53 -91.33 69.90
CA GLY A 32 0.60 -92.50 69.01
C GLY A 32 0.94 -92.14 67.56
N PRO A 33 1.23 -93.14 66.69
CA PRO A 33 1.58 -92.90 65.30
C PRO A 33 0.43 -92.22 64.54
N ALA A 34 0.74 -91.14 63.84
CA ALA A 34 -0.24 -90.41 63.04
C ALA A 34 -0.78 -91.27 61.87
N PRO A 35 -2.07 -91.17 61.51
CA PRO A 35 -2.63 -91.90 60.38
C PRO A 35 -1.88 -91.63 59.07
N LEU A 36 -1.67 -92.68 58.26
CA LEU A 36 -1.06 -92.55 56.93
C LEU A 36 -1.94 -91.67 56.03
N LEU A 37 -1.31 -90.68 55.37
CA LEU A 37 -1.96 -89.84 54.38
C LEU A 37 -2.27 -90.64 53.12
N ASP A 38 -3.52 -90.58 52.67
CA ASP A 38 -3.93 -91.14 51.39
C ASP A 38 -3.55 -90.18 50.25
N PHE A 39 -2.37 -90.39 49.68
CA PHE A 39 -1.82 -89.60 48.58
C PHE A 39 -2.72 -89.59 47.32
N SER A 40 -3.63 -90.55 47.15
CA SER A 40 -4.55 -90.59 46.01
C SER A 40 -5.68 -89.56 46.08
N LYS A 41 -5.94 -89.00 47.28
CA LYS A 41 -7.02 -88.03 47.55
C LYS A 41 -6.53 -86.58 47.66
N LEU A 42 -5.23 -86.32 47.44
CA LEU A 42 -4.66 -84.98 47.52
C LEU A 42 -5.05 -84.12 46.29
N PRO A 43 -5.36 -82.83 46.46
CA PRO A 43 -5.73 -81.97 45.36
C PRO A 43 -4.54 -81.65 44.44
N VAL A 44 -4.79 -81.57 43.14
CA VAL A 44 -3.79 -81.21 42.14
C VAL A 44 -3.45 -79.71 42.24
N LEU A 45 -2.15 -79.38 42.26
CA LEU A 45 -1.64 -78.01 42.27
C LEU A 45 -2.21 -77.15 41.11
N PRO A 46 -2.65 -75.90 41.36
CA PRO A 46 -3.11 -75.00 40.31
C PRO A 46 -1.96 -74.64 39.35
N ARG A 47 -2.20 -74.79 38.05
CA ARG A 47 -1.20 -74.47 37.01
C ARG A 47 -1.09 -72.95 36.79
N LEU A 48 -0.15 -72.29 37.48
CA LEU A 48 0.25 -70.91 37.17
C LEU A 48 1.07 -70.83 35.88
N GLY A 49 0.41 -71.01 34.73
CA GLY A 49 0.96 -70.61 33.44
C GLY A 49 0.82 -69.10 33.22
N PRO A 50 1.72 -68.44 32.47
CA PRO A 50 1.56 -67.03 32.13
C PRO A 50 0.30 -66.83 31.28
N LYS A 51 -0.54 -65.84 31.64
CA LYS A 51 -1.67 -65.43 30.79
C LYS A 51 -1.13 -64.95 29.43
N PRO A 52 -1.78 -65.30 28.30
CA PRO A 52 -1.37 -64.82 26.98
C PRO A 52 -1.49 -63.28 26.94
N ARG A 53 -0.40 -62.59 26.59
CA ARG A 53 -0.45 -61.15 26.31
C ARG A 53 -1.31 -60.91 25.06
N SER A 54 -2.16 -59.89 25.11
CA SER A 54 -3.04 -59.53 24.01
C SER A 54 -2.27 -58.81 22.91
N LYS A 55 -1.95 -59.53 21.82
CA LYS A 55 -1.26 -59.01 20.61
C LYS A 55 -1.92 -57.76 19.99
N ILE A 56 -3.18 -57.48 20.35
CA ILE A 56 -3.88 -56.23 20.02
C ILE A 56 -3.09 -55.01 20.50
N LEU A 57 -2.52 -55.04 21.73
CA LEU A 57 -1.77 -53.92 22.27
C LEU A 57 -0.47 -53.67 21.46
N ASP A 58 0.21 -54.76 21.10
CA ASP A 58 1.47 -54.74 20.35
C ASP A 58 1.32 -54.15 18.92
N VAL A 59 0.10 -54.15 18.36
CA VAL A 59 -0.22 -53.58 17.03
C VAL A 59 -0.90 -52.21 17.12
N VAL A 60 -1.85 -52.03 18.04
CA VAL A 60 -2.60 -50.78 18.18
C VAL A 60 -1.73 -49.66 18.74
N LEU A 61 -0.80 -49.95 19.66
CA LEU A 61 0.07 -48.93 20.25
C LEU A 61 1.00 -48.25 19.22
N PRO A 62 1.80 -48.97 18.39
CA PRO A 62 2.62 -48.32 17.38
C PRO A 62 1.79 -47.64 16.27
N LEU A 63 0.60 -48.15 15.93
CA LEU A 63 -0.31 -47.50 14.98
C LEU A 63 -0.84 -46.17 15.53
N ALA A 64 -1.25 -46.12 16.81
CA ALA A 64 -1.69 -44.89 17.46
C ALA A 64 -0.54 -43.87 17.58
N VAL A 65 0.67 -44.31 17.94
CA VAL A 65 1.86 -43.44 18.04
C VAL A 65 2.26 -42.87 16.68
N THR A 66 2.26 -43.68 15.61
CA THR A 66 2.60 -43.20 14.26
C THR A 66 1.56 -42.21 13.72
N LEU A 67 0.27 -42.45 13.95
CA LEU A 67 -0.79 -41.48 13.62
C LEU A 67 -0.65 -40.16 14.40
N LEU A 68 -0.31 -40.22 15.69
CA LEU A 68 -0.07 -39.03 16.52
C LEU A 68 1.14 -38.22 15.99
N VAL A 69 2.23 -38.89 15.63
CA VAL A 69 3.43 -38.24 15.04
C VAL A 69 3.09 -37.59 13.69
N ILE A 70 2.32 -38.26 12.83
CA ILE A 70 1.88 -37.69 11.55
C ILE A 70 1.01 -36.44 11.79
N ALA A 71 0.05 -36.50 12.71
CA ALA A 71 -0.79 -35.34 13.05
C ALA A 71 0.04 -34.15 13.58
N MET A 72 1.01 -34.42 14.47
CA MET A 72 1.95 -33.41 14.98
C MET A 72 2.80 -32.81 13.86
N LEU A 73 3.30 -33.62 12.92
CA LEU A 73 4.06 -33.15 11.76
C LEU A 73 3.20 -32.31 10.81
N VAL A 74 1.93 -32.64 10.61
CA VAL A 74 0.98 -31.82 9.82
C VAL A 74 0.70 -30.48 10.51
N VAL A 75 0.50 -30.46 11.84
CA VAL A 75 0.32 -29.21 12.60
C VAL A 75 1.59 -28.36 12.58
N ILE A 76 2.77 -28.95 12.75
CA ILE A 76 4.07 -28.25 12.64
C ILE A 76 4.28 -27.73 11.22
N PHE A 77 4.01 -28.54 10.19
CA PHE A 77 4.09 -28.10 8.79
C PHE A 77 3.14 -26.95 8.52
N PHE A 78 1.87 -27.03 8.95
CA PHE A 78 0.90 -25.97 8.77
C PHE A 78 1.31 -24.71 9.53
N PHE A 79 1.80 -24.82 10.77
CA PHE A 79 2.28 -23.68 11.56
C PHE A 79 3.53 -23.02 10.94
N LEU A 80 4.50 -23.82 10.47
CA LEU A 80 5.69 -23.32 9.78
C LEU A 80 5.36 -22.73 8.40
N TRP A 81 4.45 -23.36 7.65
CA TRP A 81 3.91 -22.84 6.40
C TRP A 81 3.13 -21.54 6.65
N HIS A 82 2.33 -21.46 7.71
CA HIS A 82 1.63 -20.26 8.15
C HIS A 82 2.60 -19.16 8.56
N ARG A 83 3.69 -19.48 9.26
CA ARG A 83 4.82 -18.56 9.48
C ARG A 83 5.52 -18.15 8.18
N ARG A 84 5.52 -18.94 7.10
CA ARG A 84 6.41 -18.75 5.92
C ARG A 84 5.93 -17.91 4.71
N ARG A 85 4.69 -17.51 4.40
CA ARG A 85 3.35 -17.68 5.01
C ARG A 85 2.85 -16.32 5.46
N PHE A 86 3.35 -15.85 6.60
CA PHE A 86 3.19 -14.47 7.10
C PHE A 86 4.51 -13.80 7.53
N ALA A 87 5.67 -14.44 7.36
CA ALA A 87 6.98 -13.82 7.55
C ALA A 87 7.10 -12.53 6.71
N GLU A 88 7.65 -11.51 7.35
CA GLU A 88 7.93 -10.19 6.79
C GLU A 88 9.45 -9.99 6.70
N VAL A 89 9.88 -9.05 5.86
CA VAL A 89 11.30 -8.71 5.69
C VAL A 89 11.50 -7.39 6.42
N ARG A 90 12.51 -7.33 7.31
CA ARG A 90 12.89 -6.11 8.04
C ARG A 90 14.14 -5.49 7.41
N GLU A 91 14.18 -4.18 7.27
CA GLU A 91 15.37 -3.40 6.87
C GLU A 91 15.62 -2.24 7.85
N ASP A 92 16.89 -1.84 7.98
CA ASP A 92 17.37 -0.93 9.05
C ASP A 92 16.68 0.45 9.10
N TRP A 93 16.09 0.91 7.99
CA TRP A 93 15.33 2.16 7.93
C TRP A 93 13.91 2.04 8.52
N GLU A 94 13.37 0.81 8.65
CA GLU A 94 12.03 0.58 9.20
C GLU A 94 11.99 0.79 10.72
N ASP A 95 13.12 0.70 11.42
CA ASP A 95 13.21 0.86 12.88
C ASP A 95 12.85 2.29 13.35
N GLU A 96 13.04 3.31 12.51
CA GLU A 96 12.65 4.71 12.81
C GLU A 96 11.16 4.99 12.51
N PHE A 97 10.49 4.08 11.78
CA PHE A 97 9.09 4.22 11.34
C PHE A 97 8.18 3.06 11.79
N ASP A 98 8.67 2.18 12.67
CA ASP A 98 8.02 0.95 13.18
C ASP A 98 6.56 1.15 13.67
N PRO A 99 6.18 2.26 14.36
CA PRO A 99 4.81 2.48 14.83
C PRO A 99 3.71 2.54 13.75
N HIS A 100 4.10 2.69 12.47
CA HIS A 100 3.17 2.80 11.34
C HIS A 100 3.19 1.56 10.42
N ARG A 101 3.75 0.42 10.86
CA ARG A 101 3.78 -0.82 10.09
C ARG A 101 2.46 -1.61 10.23
N PHE A 102 1.73 -1.78 9.13
CA PHE A 102 0.57 -2.68 9.04
C PHE A 102 1.01 -4.10 8.67
N ALA A 103 0.40 -5.12 9.28
CA ALA A 103 0.62 -6.50 8.87
C ALA A 103 -0.18 -6.82 7.59
N TYR A 104 0.44 -7.53 6.64
CA TYR A 104 -0.15 -7.78 5.31
C TYR A 104 -1.54 -8.45 5.38
N ARG A 105 -1.76 -9.35 6.34
CA ARG A 105 -3.03 -10.06 6.50
C ARG A 105 -4.19 -9.09 6.77
N ASP A 106 -3.93 -8.03 7.53
CA ASP A 106 -4.97 -7.11 8.01
C ASP A 106 -5.42 -6.21 6.85
N LEU A 107 -4.49 -5.77 5.99
CA LEU A 107 -4.79 -5.08 4.73
C LEU A 107 -5.43 -6.00 3.68
N PHE A 108 -5.02 -7.28 3.61
CA PHE A 108 -5.64 -8.27 2.73
C PHE A 108 -7.11 -8.50 3.11
N HIS A 109 -7.42 -8.64 4.41
CA HIS A 109 -8.81 -8.75 4.87
C HIS A 109 -9.59 -7.45 4.67
N ALA A 110 -9.01 -6.29 5.00
CA ALA A 110 -9.66 -4.99 4.83
C ALA A 110 -10.07 -4.68 3.38
N THR A 111 -9.33 -5.17 2.38
CA THR A 111 -9.57 -4.94 0.94
C THR A 111 -10.30 -6.09 0.23
N GLU A 112 -10.83 -7.07 0.99
CA GLU A 112 -11.46 -8.29 0.47
C GLU A 112 -10.55 -9.09 -0.49
N GLY A 113 -9.26 -9.18 -0.13
CA GLY A 113 -8.23 -9.86 -0.92
C GLY A 113 -7.73 -9.03 -2.11
N PHE A 114 -7.77 -7.70 -2.03
CA PHE A 114 -7.56 -6.78 -3.15
C PHE A 114 -8.56 -6.98 -4.30
N SER A 115 -9.85 -7.15 -3.94
CA SER A 115 -10.93 -7.39 -4.90
C SER A 115 -11.06 -6.26 -5.93
N GLY A 116 -11.41 -6.61 -7.17
CA GLY A 116 -11.74 -5.66 -8.23
C GLY A 116 -12.94 -4.76 -7.91
N THR A 117 -13.86 -5.20 -7.03
CA THR A 117 -14.98 -4.38 -6.53
C THR A 117 -14.50 -3.18 -5.71
N ASN A 118 -13.34 -3.30 -5.07
CA ASN A 118 -12.76 -2.26 -4.21
C ASN A 118 -11.72 -1.39 -4.94
N LEU A 119 -11.53 -1.55 -6.25
CA LEU A 119 -10.52 -0.81 -7.02
C LEU A 119 -10.92 0.66 -7.25
N LEU A 120 -10.22 1.58 -6.61
CA LEU A 120 -10.44 3.04 -6.70
C LEU A 120 -9.74 3.69 -7.90
N GLY A 121 -8.68 3.06 -8.40
CA GLY A 121 -7.90 3.53 -9.54
C GLY A 121 -6.66 2.70 -9.85
N VAL A 122 -6.11 2.93 -11.04
CA VAL A 122 -4.85 2.37 -11.54
C VAL A 122 -4.03 3.52 -12.13
N GLY A 123 -2.73 3.58 -11.83
CA GLY A 123 -1.81 4.59 -12.35
C GLY A 123 -0.40 4.03 -12.48
N GLY A 124 0.56 4.89 -12.88
CA GLY A 124 1.97 4.48 -13.02
C GLY A 124 2.57 3.90 -11.73
N PHE A 125 2.15 4.43 -10.58
CA PHE A 125 2.58 4.02 -9.24
C PHE A 125 1.81 2.80 -8.68
N GLY A 126 1.04 2.08 -9.51
CA GLY A 126 0.35 0.84 -9.12
C GLY A 126 -1.18 0.94 -9.06
N ARG A 127 -1.79 0.16 -8.14
CA ARG A 127 -3.25 0.04 -7.98
C ARG A 127 -3.69 0.50 -6.60
N VAL A 128 -4.79 1.26 -6.52
CA VAL A 128 -5.33 1.76 -5.25
C VAL A 128 -6.66 1.08 -4.96
N TYR A 129 -6.79 0.50 -3.77
CA TYR A 129 -7.98 -0.21 -3.31
C TYR A 129 -8.59 0.47 -2.09
N ARG A 130 -9.92 0.49 -1.98
CA ARG A 130 -10.62 0.80 -0.73
C ARG A 130 -10.52 -0.39 0.22
N GLY A 131 -10.50 -0.12 1.51
CA GLY A 131 -10.69 -1.15 2.53
C GLY A 131 -11.21 -0.59 3.85
N VAL A 132 -11.62 -1.47 4.76
CA VAL A 132 -12.07 -1.12 6.11
C VAL A 132 -11.25 -1.90 7.14
N LEU A 133 -10.51 -1.19 8.00
CA LEU A 133 -9.66 -1.79 9.03
C LEU A 133 -10.53 -2.35 10.17
N SER A 134 -10.65 -3.68 10.25
CA SER A 134 -11.58 -4.36 11.16
C SER A 134 -11.39 -4.07 12.66
N ALA A 135 -10.21 -3.61 13.08
CA ALA A 135 -9.91 -3.26 14.47
C ALA A 135 -10.42 -1.88 14.91
N SER A 136 -10.65 -0.97 13.96
CA SER A 136 -11.04 0.43 14.21
C SER A 136 -12.27 0.88 13.40
N ASN A 137 -12.76 0.04 12.49
CA ASN A 137 -13.77 0.38 11.47
C ASN A 137 -13.39 1.61 10.61
N LEU A 138 -12.09 1.89 10.47
CA LEU A 138 -11.59 3.02 9.69
C LEU A 138 -11.52 2.69 8.20
N GLU A 139 -12.10 3.55 7.36
CA GLU A 139 -11.98 3.44 5.91
C GLU A 139 -10.61 3.94 5.43
N VAL A 140 -9.95 3.14 4.58
CA VAL A 140 -8.60 3.40 4.10
C VAL A 140 -8.47 3.22 2.59
N ALA A 141 -7.54 3.95 1.99
CA ALA A 141 -7.04 3.71 0.65
C ALA A 141 -5.68 2.99 0.70
N VAL A 142 -5.62 1.77 0.17
CA VAL A 142 -4.40 0.93 0.12
C VAL A 142 -3.82 0.99 -1.30
N LYS A 143 -2.74 1.76 -1.46
CA LYS A 143 -1.94 1.89 -2.69
C LYS A 143 -0.93 0.74 -2.75
N ARG A 144 -1.19 -0.25 -3.60
CA ARG A 144 -0.30 -1.38 -3.90
C ARG A 144 0.62 -1.00 -5.05
N VAL A 145 1.87 -0.70 -4.71
CA VAL A 145 2.91 -0.21 -5.64
C VAL A 145 3.41 -1.36 -6.52
N SER A 146 3.62 -1.07 -7.82
CA SER A 146 4.15 -2.05 -8.77
C SER A 146 5.61 -2.40 -8.45
N HIS A 147 5.88 -3.67 -8.17
CA HIS A 147 7.19 -4.14 -7.69
C HIS A 147 8.17 -4.50 -8.83
N ASP A 148 7.70 -4.45 -10.08
CA ASP A 148 8.43 -4.88 -11.28
C ASP A 148 9.61 -3.96 -11.67
N SER A 149 9.92 -2.94 -10.87
CA SER A 149 11.00 -1.99 -11.15
C SER A 149 11.76 -1.53 -9.90
N LYS A 150 13.04 -1.19 -10.09
CA LYS A 150 13.85 -0.47 -9.08
C LYS A 150 13.31 0.92 -8.76
N GLN A 151 12.40 1.45 -9.58
CA GLN A 151 11.80 2.77 -9.40
C GLN A 151 10.64 2.72 -8.38
N GLY A 152 9.76 1.71 -8.44
CA GLY A 152 8.67 1.53 -7.47
C GLY A 152 9.15 1.37 -6.02
N ILE A 153 10.29 0.70 -5.80
CA ILE A 153 10.94 0.62 -4.47
C ILE A 153 11.42 2.00 -3.99
N ARG A 154 12.02 2.80 -4.88
CA ARG A 154 12.48 4.16 -4.56
C ARG A 154 11.32 5.10 -4.26
N GLU A 155 10.21 4.94 -4.97
CA GLU A 155 8.99 5.73 -4.78
C GLU A 155 8.30 5.38 -3.46
N PHE A 156 8.18 4.09 -3.15
CA PHE A 156 7.69 3.61 -1.85
C PHE A 156 8.52 4.17 -0.68
N ILE A 157 9.85 4.09 -0.74
CA ILE A 157 10.73 4.61 0.32
C ILE A 157 10.64 6.15 0.41
N ALA A 158 10.67 6.85 -0.73
CA ALA A 158 10.55 8.31 -0.76
C ALA A 158 9.22 8.78 -0.16
N GLU A 159 8.14 8.05 -0.42
CA GLU A 159 6.82 8.35 0.13
C GLU A 159 6.78 8.12 1.65
N VAL A 160 7.16 6.94 2.15
CA VAL A 160 7.20 6.67 3.61
C VAL A 160 8.06 7.69 4.37
N VAL A 161 9.24 8.02 3.85
CA VAL A 161 10.16 8.98 4.49
C VAL A 161 9.63 10.42 4.41
N SER A 162 8.95 10.81 3.33
CA SER A 162 8.38 12.16 3.18
C SER A 162 7.11 12.35 4.01
N ILE A 163 6.01 11.69 3.62
CA ILE A 163 4.67 11.98 4.16
C ILE A 163 4.43 11.34 5.53
N GLY A 164 5.31 10.44 6.00
CA GLY A 164 5.22 9.83 7.33
C GLY A 164 5.43 10.80 8.51
N ARG A 165 6.19 11.89 8.33
CA ARG A 165 6.42 12.92 9.38
C ARG A 165 5.60 14.19 9.17
N LEU A 166 5.21 14.48 7.94
CA LEU A 166 4.45 15.67 7.57
C LEU A 166 3.01 15.59 8.09
N ARG A 167 2.52 16.69 8.69
CA ARG A 167 1.18 16.80 9.30
C ARG A 167 0.58 18.17 8.96
N HIS A 168 -0.28 18.21 7.93
CA HIS A 168 -0.97 19.42 7.49
C HIS A 168 -2.35 19.08 6.93
N ARG A 169 -3.37 19.92 7.22
CA ARG A 169 -4.80 19.66 6.88
C ARG A 169 -5.05 19.42 5.38
N ASN A 170 -4.23 20.03 4.52
CA ASN A 170 -4.33 19.95 3.06
C ASN A 170 -3.33 18.95 2.44
N LEU A 171 -2.91 17.94 3.20
CA LEU A 171 -2.14 16.80 2.73
C LEU A 171 -2.94 15.50 2.88
N ALA A 172 -2.73 14.56 1.97
CA ALA A 172 -3.28 13.21 2.08
C ALA A 172 -2.46 12.42 3.12
N GLN A 173 -3.04 12.18 4.29
CA GLN A 173 -2.32 11.57 5.41
C GLN A 173 -1.97 10.11 5.11
N LEU A 174 -0.67 9.80 5.10
CA LEU A 174 -0.21 8.41 5.24
C LEU A 174 -0.49 7.96 6.68
N LEU A 175 -1.31 6.93 6.83
CA LEU A 175 -1.57 6.23 8.09
C LEU A 175 -0.50 5.18 8.38
N GLY A 176 0.12 4.61 7.34
CA GLY A 176 1.24 3.70 7.47
C GLY A 176 1.55 2.90 6.22
N TYR A 177 2.34 1.85 6.38
CA TYR A 177 2.86 1.03 5.27
C TYR A 177 2.89 -0.46 5.62
N CYS A 178 2.93 -1.32 4.60
CA CYS A 178 3.27 -2.73 4.75
C CYS A 178 4.26 -3.11 3.65
N ARG A 179 5.40 -3.70 4.05
CA ARG A 179 6.43 -4.21 3.15
C ARG A 179 6.64 -5.70 3.39
N ARG A 180 6.45 -6.52 2.35
CA ARG A 180 6.49 -7.98 2.49
C ARG A 180 6.70 -8.75 1.18
N LYS A 181 7.87 -9.38 1.00
CA LYS A 181 8.15 -10.32 -0.12
C LYS A 181 7.84 -9.77 -1.53
N GLY A 182 8.11 -8.48 -1.77
CA GLY A 182 7.77 -7.80 -3.03
C GLY A 182 6.44 -7.03 -2.97
N GLU A 183 5.55 -7.34 -2.03
CA GLU A 183 4.40 -6.49 -1.74
C GLU A 183 4.88 -5.19 -1.09
N LEU A 184 4.47 -4.07 -1.67
CA LEU A 184 4.73 -2.71 -1.22
C LEU A 184 3.39 -1.99 -1.15
N LEU A 185 2.87 -1.81 0.07
CA LEU A 185 1.54 -1.25 0.33
C LEU A 185 1.66 0.03 1.15
N LEU A 186 1.05 1.11 0.69
CA LEU A 186 0.93 2.38 1.40
C LEU A 186 -0.55 2.58 1.79
N VAL A 187 -0.80 3.01 3.02
CA VAL A 187 -2.14 3.08 3.63
C VAL A 187 -2.45 4.53 3.98
N TYR A 188 -3.53 5.07 3.41
CA TYR A 188 -3.98 6.44 3.63
C TYR A 188 -5.40 6.47 4.17
N GLU A 189 -5.81 7.62 4.70
CA GLU A 189 -7.22 7.96 4.88
C GLU A 189 -7.97 7.80 3.54
N TYR A 190 -9.17 7.21 3.56
CA TYR A 190 -10.03 7.16 2.37
C TYR A 190 -10.55 8.58 2.03
N MET A 191 -10.64 8.90 0.73
CA MET A 191 -11.01 10.21 0.22
C MET A 191 -12.28 10.07 -0.62
N GLU A 192 -13.43 10.39 -0.02
CA GLU A 192 -14.75 9.96 -0.46
C GLU A 192 -15.17 10.56 -1.81
N ASN A 193 -14.73 11.78 -2.12
CA ASN A 193 -15.00 12.45 -3.39
C ASN A 193 -13.99 12.07 -4.50
N GLY A 194 -12.83 11.54 -4.12
CA GLY A 194 -11.76 11.10 -5.02
C GLY A 194 -10.88 12.25 -5.54
N SER A 195 -10.24 12.05 -6.69
CA SER A 195 -9.32 13.05 -7.29
C SER A 195 -10.04 14.19 -8.01
N LEU A 196 -9.47 15.40 -7.96
CA LEU A 196 -10.02 16.61 -8.57
C LEU A 196 -10.16 16.48 -10.10
N ASP A 197 -9.25 15.78 -10.77
CA ASP A 197 -9.30 15.56 -12.22
C ASP A 197 -10.59 14.85 -12.67
N LYS A 198 -11.19 14.01 -11.81
CA LYS A 198 -12.50 13.39 -12.05
C LYS A 198 -13.65 14.42 -12.10
N TYR A 199 -13.50 15.61 -11.52
CA TYR A 199 -14.47 16.71 -11.62
C TYR A 199 -14.16 17.68 -12.77
N LEU A 200 -12.90 17.80 -13.17
CA LEU A 200 -12.51 18.60 -14.34
C LEU A 200 -12.90 17.92 -15.65
N TYR A 201 -12.63 16.62 -15.79
CA TYR A 201 -12.69 15.93 -17.09
C TYR A 201 -13.87 14.98 -17.29
N ASN A 202 -14.47 14.44 -16.22
CA ASN A 202 -15.62 13.55 -16.39
C ASN A 202 -16.89 14.37 -16.64
N LYS A 203 -17.42 14.28 -17.86
CA LYS A 203 -18.69 14.93 -18.25
C LYS A 203 -19.91 14.40 -17.47
N ASN A 204 -19.78 13.25 -16.80
CA ASN A 204 -20.83 12.64 -15.99
C ASN A 204 -20.77 13.07 -14.51
N LYS A 205 -19.73 13.79 -14.07
CA LYS A 205 -19.74 14.50 -12.78
C LYS A 205 -20.21 15.95 -12.98
N PRO A 206 -20.91 16.55 -11.99
CA PRO A 206 -21.19 17.99 -12.03
C PRO A 206 -19.89 18.79 -12.08
N ALA A 207 -19.90 19.90 -12.81
CA ALA A 207 -18.78 20.82 -12.85
C ALA A 207 -18.71 21.61 -11.52
N LEU A 208 -17.55 21.60 -10.87
CA LEU A 208 -17.33 22.41 -9.67
C LEU A 208 -17.46 23.90 -9.99
N HIS A 209 -18.16 24.64 -9.14
CA HIS A 209 -18.26 26.10 -9.20
C HIS A 209 -16.89 26.75 -8.96
N LEU A 210 -16.72 27.99 -9.42
CA LEU A 210 -15.44 28.70 -9.26
C LEU A 210 -15.01 28.79 -7.77
N SER A 211 -15.94 29.08 -6.87
CA SER A 211 -15.68 29.19 -5.43
C SER A 211 -15.28 27.88 -4.75
N GLU A 212 -15.58 26.72 -5.36
CA GLU A 212 -15.06 25.42 -4.93
C GLU A 212 -13.62 25.25 -5.44
N ARG A 213 -13.40 25.52 -6.73
CA ARG A 213 -12.06 25.46 -7.35
C ARG A 213 -11.07 26.40 -6.67
N TYR A 214 -11.48 27.62 -6.34
CA TYR A 214 -10.65 28.62 -5.69
C TYR A 214 -10.25 28.20 -4.27
N ARG A 215 -11.17 27.58 -3.51
CA ARG A 215 -10.85 26.97 -2.20
C ARG A 215 -9.85 25.82 -2.35
N ILE A 216 -10.09 24.88 -3.27
CA ILE A 216 -9.20 23.74 -3.52
C ILE A 216 -7.81 24.21 -3.99
N ILE A 217 -7.72 25.30 -4.76
CA ILE A 217 -6.44 25.93 -5.13
C ILE A 217 -5.72 26.51 -3.90
N LYS A 218 -6.44 27.20 -3.00
CA LYS A 218 -5.87 27.70 -1.73
C LYS A 218 -5.43 26.58 -0.80
N ASP A 219 -6.17 25.47 -0.76
CA ASP A 219 -5.80 24.28 -0.01
C ASP A 219 -4.44 23.70 -0.49
N VAL A 220 -4.26 23.55 -1.80
CA VAL A 220 -2.98 23.08 -2.38
C VAL A 220 -1.86 24.12 -2.23
N ALA A 221 -2.17 25.41 -2.32
CA ALA A 221 -1.20 26.47 -2.05
C ALA A 221 -0.73 26.46 -0.57
N SER A 222 -1.65 26.22 0.36
CA SER A 222 -1.38 26.10 1.79
C SER A 222 -0.49 24.90 2.10
N SER A 223 -0.69 23.75 1.46
CA SER A 223 0.21 22.60 1.65
C SER A 223 1.58 22.79 1.00
N LEU A 224 1.67 23.40 -0.18
CA LEU A 224 2.97 23.71 -0.80
C LEU A 224 3.75 24.76 -0.01
N LEU A 225 3.08 25.77 0.58
CA LEU A 225 3.70 26.70 1.52
C LEU A 225 4.32 25.95 2.71
N TYR A 226 3.55 25.07 3.35
CA TYR A 226 4.04 24.25 4.46
C TYR A 226 5.26 23.40 4.07
N LEU A 227 5.20 22.71 2.93
CA LEU A 227 6.29 21.87 2.40
C LEU A 227 7.56 22.66 2.04
N HIS A 228 7.44 23.91 1.59
CA HIS A 228 8.57 24.71 1.09
C HIS A 228 9.17 25.65 2.14
N GLU A 229 8.36 26.28 2.99
CA GLU A 229 8.79 27.41 3.83
C GLU A 229 8.52 27.25 5.35
N GLU A 230 7.76 26.25 5.79
CA GLU A 230 7.30 26.14 7.21
C GLU A 230 7.70 24.84 7.93
N TRP A 231 8.10 23.79 7.19
CA TRP A 231 8.61 22.55 7.78
C TRP A 231 10.12 22.57 8.06
N GLU A 232 10.59 21.70 8.95
CA GLU A 232 12.00 21.53 9.35
C GLU A 232 12.93 21.28 8.15
N GLN A 233 12.41 20.65 7.10
CA GLN A 233 13.12 20.37 5.85
C GLN A 233 12.29 20.86 4.67
N ILE A 234 12.96 21.35 3.62
CA ILE A 234 12.34 21.70 2.35
C ILE A 234 11.93 20.40 1.66
N VAL A 235 10.65 20.19 1.41
CA VAL A 235 10.11 19.04 0.70
C VAL A 235 9.62 19.46 -0.68
N ILE A 236 10.28 18.98 -1.73
CA ILE A 236 9.90 19.23 -3.12
C ILE A 236 9.02 18.07 -3.60
N HIS A 237 7.79 18.35 -4.01
CA HIS A 237 6.75 17.37 -4.37
C HIS A 237 6.97 16.73 -5.74
N ARG A 238 7.33 17.55 -6.75
CA ARG A 238 7.73 17.16 -8.12
C ARG A 238 6.66 16.54 -9.01
N ASP A 239 5.45 16.26 -8.50
CA ASP A 239 4.31 15.76 -9.30
C ASP A 239 2.96 16.40 -8.92
N ILE A 240 2.92 17.75 -8.91
CA ILE A 240 1.71 18.55 -8.62
C ILE A 240 0.82 18.60 -9.87
N LYS A 241 -0.41 18.08 -9.75
CA LYS A 241 -1.40 17.95 -10.84
C LYS A 241 -2.78 17.59 -10.29
N ALA A 242 -3.88 17.87 -11.01
CA ALA A 242 -5.23 17.64 -10.49
C ALA A 242 -5.59 16.16 -10.21
N SER A 243 -4.86 15.17 -10.73
CA SER A 243 -5.08 13.75 -10.35
C SER A 243 -4.53 13.41 -8.96
N ASN A 244 -3.56 14.20 -8.47
CA ASN A 244 -2.86 13.98 -7.20
C ASN A 244 -3.39 14.90 -6.08
N VAL A 245 -4.38 15.74 -6.41
CA VAL A 245 -5.22 16.45 -5.44
C VAL A 245 -6.46 15.61 -5.18
N LEU A 246 -6.54 15.05 -3.99
CA LEU A 246 -7.69 14.29 -3.49
C LEU A 246 -8.65 15.21 -2.74
N LEU A 247 -9.91 14.80 -2.65
CA LEU A 247 -11.00 15.53 -2.02
C LEU A 247 -11.67 14.63 -0.97
N ASP A 248 -11.70 15.10 0.27
CA ASP A 248 -12.43 14.44 1.35
C ASP A 248 -13.94 14.76 1.31
N SER A 249 -14.70 14.22 2.26
CA SER A 249 -16.15 14.43 2.39
C SER A 249 -16.57 15.89 2.56
N GLN A 250 -15.67 16.80 2.95
CA GLN A 250 -15.94 18.25 3.04
C GLN A 250 -15.52 19.02 1.78
N MET A 251 -15.07 18.32 0.73
CA MET A 251 -14.51 18.89 -0.50
C MET A 251 -13.23 19.71 -0.27
N ILE A 252 -12.49 19.44 0.81
CA ILE A 252 -11.21 20.08 1.09
C ILE A 252 -10.13 19.47 0.20
N GLY A 253 -9.31 20.33 -0.40
CA GLY A 253 -8.16 19.90 -1.20
C GLY A 253 -7.07 19.26 -0.35
N ARG A 254 -6.65 18.05 -0.71
CA ARG A 254 -5.55 17.32 -0.06
C ARG A 254 -4.54 16.83 -1.11
N LEU A 255 -3.35 17.42 -1.12
CA LEU A 255 -2.25 17.01 -2.00
C LEU A 255 -1.64 15.68 -1.50
N GLY A 256 -1.46 14.72 -2.41
CA GLY A 256 -0.85 13.42 -2.12
C GLY A 256 0.01 12.90 -3.27
N ASP A 257 0.42 11.63 -3.15
CA ASP A 257 1.32 10.93 -4.09
C ASP A 257 2.76 11.48 -4.07
N PHE A 258 3.42 11.28 -2.93
CA PHE A 258 4.77 11.76 -2.61
C PHE A 258 5.90 10.86 -3.16
N GLY A 259 5.60 9.90 -4.04
CA GLY A 259 6.58 8.93 -4.54
C GLY A 259 7.79 9.57 -5.26
N LEU A 260 7.62 10.73 -5.90
CA LEU A 260 8.72 11.44 -6.57
C LEU A 260 9.45 12.46 -5.66
N ALA A 261 8.96 12.65 -4.43
CA ALA A 261 9.36 13.76 -3.56
C ALA A 261 10.80 13.68 -3.05
N ARG A 262 11.35 14.83 -2.62
CA ARG A 262 12.72 14.96 -2.10
C ARG A 262 12.79 15.94 -0.93
N LEU A 263 13.40 15.52 0.17
CA LEU A 263 13.65 16.36 1.35
C LEU A 263 15.08 16.93 1.30
N TYR A 264 15.24 18.18 1.73
CA TYR A 264 16.54 18.86 1.84
C TYR A 264 16.58 19.70 3.13
N ASN A 265 17.74 19.74 3.79
CA ASN A 265 17.93 20.66 4.92
C ASN A 265 18.02 22.10 4.38
N HIS A 266 17.41 23.06 5.09
CA HIS A 266 17.49 24.48 4.76
C HIS A 266 18.96 24.92 4.60
N GLY A 267 19.24 25.67 3.52
CA GLY A 267 20.59 26.11 3.17
C GLY A 267 21.48 25.09 2.42
N THR A 268 21.03 23.85 2.20
CA THR A 268 21.79 22.86 1.39
C THR A 268 21.52 22.99 -0.11
N VAL A 269 22.52 22.71 -0.94
CA VAL A 269 22.38 22.72 -2.41
C VAL A 269 21.80 21.39 -2.88
N ALA A 270 20.64 21.45 -3.54
CA ALA A 270 19.96 20.26 -4.05
C ALA A 270 20.82 19.50 -5.07
N THR A 271 21.27 18.30 -4.68
CA THR A 271 21.80 17.29 -5.59
C THR A 271 20.63 16.52 -6.21
N THR A 272 20.64 16.38 -7.53
CA THR A 272 19.53 15.78 -8.29
C THR A 272 20.06 15.20 -9.59
N THR A 273 19.68 13.95 -9.90
CA THR A 273 20.34 13.13 -10.93
C THR A 273 19.42 12.69 -12.08
N HIS A 274 18.10 12.80 -11.94
CA HIS A 274 17.14 12.37 -12.96
C HIS A 274 15.90 13.26 -13.01
N VAL A 275 15.52 13.64 -14.24
CA VAL A 275 14.24 14.29 -14.56
C VAL A 275 13.12 13.25 -14.39
N VAL A 276 12.15 13.54 -13.52
CA VAL A 276 10.91 12.77 -13.32
C VAL A 276 9.79 13.73 -12.91
N GLY A 277 8.55 13.37 -13.21
CA GLY A 277 7.34 14.18 -13.03
C GLY A 277 6.46 14.11 -14.28
N THR A 278 5.23 14.65 -14.22
CA THR A 278 4.28 14.57 -15.33
C THR A 278 4.55 15.60 -16.44
N MET A 279 4.60 15.13 -17.70
CA MET A 279 4.73 16.00 -18.87
C MET A 279 3.60 17.04 -18.92
N GLY A 280 3.95 18.29 -19.22
CA GLY A 280 3.04 19.44 -19.13
C GLY A 280 3.07 20.17 -17.78
N TYR A 281 3.67 19.57 -16.74
CA TYR A 281 3.92 20.21 -15.44
C TYR A 281 5.42 20.38 -15.14
N LEU A 282 6.30 19.83 -15.99
CA LEU A 282 7.76 19.95 -15.84
C LEU A 282 8.25 21.36 -16.22
N ALA A 283 8.94 22.00 -15.27
CA ALA A 283 9.57 23.30 -15.47
C ALA A 283 10.74 23.21 -16.49
N PRO A 284 10.95 24.22 -17.37
CA PRO A 284 11.99 24.16 -18.40
C PRO A 284 13.41 23.91 -17.86
N GLU A 285 13.75 24.50 -16.71
CA GLU A 285 15.06 24.31 -16.08
C GLU A 285 15.22 22.93 -15.42
N LEU A 286 14.14 22.30 -14.99
CA LEU A 286 14.17 20.92 -14.46
C LEU A 286 14.53 19.95 -15.60
N ILE A 287 13.90 20.12 -16.78
CA ILE A 287 14.23 19.35 -17.99
C ILE A 287 15.69 19.58 -18.40
N ARG A 288 16.12 20.85 -18.47
CA ARG A 288 17.47 21.24 -18.92
C ARG A 288 18.60 20.85 -17.97
N THR A 289 18.37 20.82 -16.66
CA THR A 289 19.45 20.68 -15.66
C THR A 289 19.34 19.45 -14.76
N GLY A 290 18.20 18.74 -14.81
CA GLY A 290 17.86 17.69 -13.85
C GLY A 290 17.49 18.18 -12.44
N LYS A 291 17.70 19.47 -12.14
CA LYS A 291 17.61 20.01 -10.76
C LYS A 291 16.19 20.40 -10.39
N ALA A 292 15.67 19.77 -9.34
CA ALA A 292 14.42 20.14 -8.70
C ALA A 292 14.65 21.23 -7.65
N THR A 293 13.74 22.19 -7.55
CA THR A 293 13.74 23.27 -6.54
C THR A 293 12.30 23.57 -6.11
N PRO A 294 12.05 24.30 -5.00
CA PRO A 294 10.71 24.83 -4.71
C PRO A 294 10.10 25.59 -5.90
N LEU A 295 10.92 26.28 -6.70
CA LEU A 295 10.47 26.99 -7.90
C LEU A 295 10.05 26.06 -9.05
N THR A 296 10.53 24.80 -9.10
CA THR A 296 10.02 23.80 -10.06
C THR A 296 8.62 23.31 -9.66
N ASP A 297 8.34 23.24 -8.35
CA ASP A 297 6.99 22.96 -7.84
C ASP A 297 6.05 24.15 -8.08
N VAL A 298 6.51 25.40 -7.89
CA VAL A 298 5.73 26.61 -8.22
C VAL A 298 5.32 26.62 -9.71
N PHE A 299 6.20 26.18 -10.62
CA PHE A 299 5.84 26.03 -12.03
C PHE A 299 4.72 25.00 -12.23
N ALA A 300 4.84 23.81 -11.63
CA ALA A 300 3.82 22.77 -11.71
C ALA A 300 2.48 23.23 -11.09
N PHE A 301 2.54 23.99 -9.99
CA PHE A 301 1.39 24.65 -9.39
C PHE A 301 0.77 25.72 -10.31
N GLY A 302 1.56 26.49 -11.05
CA GLY A 302 1.08 27.40 -12.10
C GLY A 302 0.31 26.68 -13.20
N MET A 303 0.86 25.56 -13.68
CA MET A 303 0.17 24.69 -14.65
C MET A 303 -1.13 24.08 -14.08
N PHE A 304 -1.15 23.75 -12.79
CA PHE A 304 -2.35 23.30 -12.07
C PHE A 304 -3.41 24.41 -11.90
N LEU A 305 -3.02 25.66 -11.67
CA LEU A 305 -3.95 26.81 -11.68
C LEU A 305 -4.66 26.94 -13.02
N LEU A 306 -3.89 26.88 -14.12
CA LEU A 306 -4.46 26.91 -15.47
C LEU A 306 -5.31 25.67 -15.75
N GLU A 307 -4.88 24.48 -15.32
CA GLU A 307 -5.63 23.23 -15.44
C GLU A 307 -7.05 23.36 -14.83
N VAL A 308 -7.11 23.83 -13.58
CA VAL A 308 -8.35 23.93 -12.80
C VAL A 308 -9.25 25.06 -13.32
N ALA A 309 -8.69 26.21 -13.68
CA ALA A 309 -9.45 27.36 -14.20
C ALA A 309 -10.01 27.10 -15.61
N CYS A 310 -9.21 26.50 -16.50
CA CYS A 310 -9.61 26.24 -17.90
C CYS A 310 -10.39 24.93 -18.07
N GLY A 311 -10.33 24.00 -17.09
CA GLY A 311 -10.92 22.66 -17.21
C GLY A 311 -10.24 21.79 -18.28
N ARG A 312 -8.95 22.03 -18.56
CA ARG A 312 -8.18 21.44 -19.67
C ARG A 312 -6.84 20.90 -19.17
N ARG A 313 -6.42 19.74 -19.70
CA ARG A 313 -5.09 19.17 -19.38
C ARG A 313 -3.98 20.09 -19.93
N PRO A 314 -2.85 20.28 -19.20
CA PRO A 314 -1.76 21.15 -19.65
C PRO A 314 -1.15 20.82 -21.02
N ILE A 315 -1.18 19.53 -21.39
CA ILE A 315 -0.97 19.06 -22.76
C ILE A 315 -2.24 18.34 -23.21
N GLY A 316 -2.75 18.72 -24.38
CA GLY A 316 -3.83 18.02 -25.05
C GLY A 316 -3.66 18.06 -26.56
N SER A 317 -3.97 16.95 -27.23
CA SER A 317 -4.29 16.96 -28.65
C SER A 317 -5.68 17.57 -28.81
N ASN A 318 -5.79 18.68 -29.56
CA ASN A 318 -7.08 18.99 -30.17
C ASN A 318 -7.40 17.92 -31.23
N LYS A 319 -8.65 17.83 -31.70
CA LYS A 319 -8.99 16.89 -32.79
C LYS A 319 -8.17 17.17 -34.06
N ASP A 320 -7.85 18.43 -34.28
CA ASP A 320 -7.09 18.93 -35.42
C ASP A 320 -5.58 19.03 -35.12
N ILE A 321 -4.94 17.87 -34.88
CA ILE A 321 -3.50 17.54 -34.95
C ILE A 321 -2.51 18.35 -34.07
N THR A 322 -2.65 19.67 -33.90
CA THR A 322 -1.75 20.48 -33.07
C THR A 322 -1.87 20.11 -31.60
N GLN A 323 -0.74 19.80 -30.95
CA GLN A 323 -0.65 19.79 -29.50
C GLN A 323 -0.74 21.23 -29.00
N VAL A 324 -1.79 21.55 -28.25
CA VAL A 324 -1.95 22.87 -27.64
C VAL A 324 -1.37 22.79 -26.23
N VAL A 325 -0.28 23.54 -26.01
CA VAL A 325 0.29 23.74 -24.68
C VAL A 325 -0.56 24.77 -23.95
N LEU A 326 -1.13 24.41 -22.80
CA LEU A 326 -2.15 25.21 -22.12
C LEU A 326 -1.66 26.61 -21.73
N VAL A 327 -0.41 26.72 -21.25
CA VAL A 327 0.17 28.02 -20.85
C VAL A 327 0.31 28.97 -22.05
N ASP A 328 0.67 28.47 -23.23
CA ASP A 328 0.79 29.29 -24.44
C ASP A 328 -0.57 29.78 -24.93
N TRP A 329 -1.61 28.93 -24.83
CA TRP A 329 -2.98 29.32 -25.19
C TRP A 329 -3.56 30.38 -24.24
N VAL A 330 -3.36 30.23 -22.93
CA VAL A 330 -3.79 31.24 -21.94
C VAL A 330 -2.98 32.54 -22.09
N LEU A 331 -1.69 32.46 -22.41
CA LEU A 331 -0.83 33.63 -22.65
C LEU A 331 -1.32 34.45 -23.86
N GLU A 332 -1.79 33.80 -24.92
CA GLU A 332 -2.32 34.47 -26.11
C GLU A 332 -3.69 35.12 -25.85
N HIS A 333 -4.57 34.45 -25.10
CA HIS A 333 -5.81 35.05 -24.61
C HIS A 333 -5.54 36.25 -23.67
N HIS A 334 -4.50 36.18 -22.82
CA HIS A 334 -4.09 37.32 -22.00
C HIS A 334 -3.57 38.50 -22.84
N ARG A 335 -2.72 38.25 -23.84
CA ARG A 335 -2.17 39.27 -24.76
C ARG A 335 -3.23 39.99 -25.58
N SER A 336 -4.24 39.26 -26.06
CA SER A 336 -5.35 39.80 -26.83
C SER A 336 -6.43 40.48 -25.96
N GLY A 337 -6.26 40.53 -24.63
CA GLY A 337 -7.24 41.08 -23.69
C GLY A 337 -8.46 40.17 -23.44
N SER A 338 -8.48 38.98 -24.03
CA SER A 338 -9.58 38.00 -23.98
C SER A 338 -9.39 36.91 -22.92
N ILE A 339 -8.69 37.22 -21.81
CA ILE A 339 -8.28 36.22 -20.80
C ILE A 339 -9.45 35.41 -20.21
N LEU A 340 -10.66 35.96 -20.18
CA LEU A 340 -11.86 35.29 -19.67
C LEU A 340 -12.38 34.18 -20.62
N ASP A 341 -12.02 34.20 -21.90
CA ASP A 341 -12.38 33.16 -22.86
C ASP A 341 -11.58 31.85 -22.63
N ALA A 342 -10.54 31.91 -21.78
CA ALA A 342 -9.76 30.75 -21.39
C ALA A 342 -10.47 29.79 -20.42
N VAL A 343 -11.53 30.27 -19.75
CA VAL A 343 -12.22 29.59 -18.63
C VAL A 343 -12.94 28.30 -19.06
N ASP A 344 -13.08 27.33 -18.15
CA ASP A 344 -13.89 26.12 -18.35
C ASP A 344 -15.31 26.47 -18.82
N PRO A 345 -15.71 26.13 -20.07
CA PRO A 345 -17.03 26.49 -20.60
C PRO A 345 -18.20 25.90 -19.80
N ARG A 346 -17.97 24.84 -19.00
CA ARG A 346 -18.99 24.27 -18.11
C ARG A 346 -19.40 25.20 -16.96
N LEU A 347 -18.64 26.26 -16.69
CA LEU A 347 -19.02 27.31 -15.73
C LEU A 347 -20.09 28.28 -16.28
N MET A 348 -20.35 28.27 -17.59
CA MET A 348 -21.46 29.00 -18.25
C MET A 348 -21.58 30.49 -17.88
N GLY A 349 -20.46 31.18 -17.62
CA GLY A 349 -20.44 32.58 -17.18
C GLY A 349 -20.82 32.82 -15.71
N ASN A 350 -21.24 31.79 -14.97
CA ASN A 350 -21.57 31.87 -13.55
C ASN A 350 -20.31 31.74 -12.67
N PHE A 351 -19.43 32.74 -12.77
CA PHE A 351 -18.15 32.80 -12.06
C PHE A 351 -17.76 34.24 -11.74
N ASN A 352 -17.01 34.45 -10.65
CA ASN A 352 -16.46 35.77 -10.34
C ASN A 352 -15.28 36.06 -11.30
N THR A 353 -15.42 37.13 -12.09
CA THR A 353 -14.44 37.56 -13.09
C THR A 353 -13.12 38.03 -12.47
N GLU A 354 -13.16 38.60 -11.26
CA GLU A 354 -11.99 39.00 -10.49
C GLU A 354 -11.17 37.77 -10.06
N GLU A 355 -11.83 36.77 -9.46
CA GLU A 355 -11.20 35.52 -9.01
C GLU A 355 -10.62 34.72 -10.18
N VAL A 356 -11.34 34.61 -11.29
CA VAL A 356 -10.80 34.03 -12.54
C VAL A 356 -9.57 34.78 -13.01
N THR A 357 -9.59 36.11 -13.03
CA THR A 357 -8.47 36.91 -13.51
C THR A 357 -7.24 36.75 -12.62
N ILE A 358 -7.44 36.69 -11.30
CA ILE A 358 -6.39 36.35 -10.32
C ILE A 358 -5.82 34.96 -10.63
N LEU A 359 -6.65 33.92 -10.76
CA LEU A 359 -6.19 32.56 -11.01
C LEU A 359 -5.42 32.42 -12.34
N LEU A 360 -5.87 33.06 -13.42
CA LEU A 360 -5.23 32.96 -14.74
C LEU A 360 -3.93 33.77 -14.79
N LYS A 361 -3.90 35.02 -14.29
CA LYS A 361 -2.65 35.80 -14.21
C LYS A 361 -1.63 35.15 -13.28
N LEU A 362 -2.05 34.64 -12.12
CA LEU A 362 -1.18 33.95 -11.18
C LEU A 362 -0.70 32.60 -11.73
N GLY A 363 -1.54 31.87 -12.48
CA GLY A 363 -1.15 30.65 -13.18
C GLY A 363 -0.04 30.90 -14.19
N LEU A 364 -0.18 31.94 -15.02
CA LEU A 364 0.88 32.41 -15.93
C LEU A 364 2.16 32.80 -15.17
N LEU A 365 2.05 33.60 -14.10
CA LEU A 365 3.18 34.10 -13.31
C LEU A 365 3.94 32.97 -12.59
N CYS A 366 3.23 31.99 -12.03
CA CYS A 366 3.82 30.80 -11.44
C CYS A 366 4.47 29.89 -12.51
N ALA A 367 3.86 29.77 -13.69
CA ALA A 367 4.43 29.06 -14.84
C ALA A 367 5.52 29.85 -15.60
N TYR A 368 6.04 30.97 -15.07
CA TYR A 368 7.00 31.81 -15.80
C TYR A 368 8.27 31.00 -16.19
N PRO A 369 8.79 31.08 -17.42
CA PRO A 369 9.87 30.19 -17.85
C PRO A 369 11.18 30.31 -17.07
N SER A 370 11.51 31.50 -16.55
CA SER A 370 12.66 31.70 -15.67
C SER A 370 12.27 31.53 -14.20
N PRO A 371 12.97 30.68 -13.40
CA PRO A 371 12.68 30.51 -11.98
C PRO A 371 12.65 31.83 -11.19
N ASN A 372 13.57 32.74 -11.51
CA ASN A 372 13.73 34.02 -10.81
C ASN A 372 12.56 35.01 -11.07
N GLY A 373 11.67 34.70 -12.03
CA GLY A 373 10.44 35.47 -12.27
C GLY A 373 9.20 34.88 -11.56
N ARG A 374 9.33 33.74 -10.86
CA ARG A 374 8.23 33.07 -10.17
C ARG A 374 8.12 33.55 -8.71
N PRO A 375 6.90 33.68 -8.15
CA PRO A 375 6.69 33.95 -6.72
C PRO A 375 7.11 32.75 -5.83
N SER A 376 7.37 32.99 -4.54
CA SER A 376 7.38 31.91 -3.55
C SER A 376 5.96 31.51 -3.16
N MET A 377 5.77 30.35 -2.52
CA MET A 377 4.43 29.92 -2.12
C MET A 377 3.77 30.86 -1.10
N ARG A 378 4.55 31.50 -0.20
CA ARG A 378 4.04 32.56 0.69
C ARG A 378 3.53 33.77 -0.10
N LYS A 379 4.17 34.10 -1.21
CA LYS A 379 3.74 35.18 -2.11
C LYS A 379 2.49 34.80 -2.92
N VAL A 380 2.40 33.54 -3.36
CA VAL A 380 1.19 32.95 -3.98
C VAL A 380 -0.02 33.03 -3.04
N MET A 381 0.16 32.70 -1.75
CA MET A 381 -0.92 32.81 -0.75
C MET A 381 -1.42 34.25 -0.62
N GLN A 382 -0.55 35.25 -0.46
CA GLN A 382 -0.94 36.68 -0.41
C GLN A 382 -1.78 37.14 -1.61
N TYR A 383 -1.53 36.58 -2.81
CA TYR A 383 -2.33 36.86 -3.99
C TYR A 383 -3.70 36.13 -3.97
N LEU A 384 -3.77 34.90 -3.47
CA LEU A 384 -5.01 34.13 -3.35
C LEU A 384 -5.91 34.56 -2.18
N ASP A 385 -5.32 35.09 -1.11
CA ASP A 385 -6.01 35.75 0.01
C ASP A 385 -6.50 37.16 -0.35
N ARG A 386 -6.04 37.70 -1.48
CA ARG A 386 -6.29 39.07 -1.97
C ARG A 386 -5.68 40.19 -1.11
N ASP A 387 -4.74 39.87 -0.22
CA ASP A 387 -3.94 40.85 0.53
C ASP A 387 -3.16 41.77 -0.41
N GLN A 388 -2.81 41.29 -1.62
CA GLN A 388 -2.11 42.06 -2.65
C GLN A 388 -2.65 41.77 -4.05
N THR A 389 -2.59 42.76 -4.93
CA THR A 389 -2.92 42.61 -6.35
C THR A 389 -1.90 41.72 -7.06
N THR A 390 -2.38 40.72 -7.81
CA THR A 390 -1.55 39.96 -8.75
C THR A 390 -0.97 40.91 -9.81
N PRO A 391 0.37 40.97 -9.98
CA PRO A 391 0.97 41.74 -11.06
C PRO A 391 0.64 41.10 -12.40
N ASP A 392 0.63 41.91 -13.46
CA ASP A 392 0.56 41.39 -14.82
C ASP A 392 1.84 40.62 -15.18
N PRO A 393 1.73 39.45 -15.83
CA PRO A 393 2.87 38.74 -16.42
C PRO A 393 3.72 39.68 -17.29
N PRO A 394 5.06 39.67 -17.15
CA PRO A 394 5.91 40.66 -17.83
C PRO A 394 5.88 40.46 -19.36
N PRO A 395 6.00 41.53 -20.17
CA PRO A 395 5.87 41.44 -21.63
C PRO A 395 6.96 40.56 -22.29
N THR A 396 8.05 40.29 -21.56
CA THR A 396 9.15 39.38 -21.96
C THR A 396 8.83 37.89 -21.82
N TYR A 397 7.59 37.51 -21.49
CA TYR A 397 7.13 36.12 -21.42
C TYR A 397 7.26 35.41 -22.78
N MET A 398 8.31 34.60 -22.94
CA MET A 398 8.46 33.74 -24.12
C MET A 398 7.53 32.55 -24.02
N SER A 399 6.86 32.17 -25.12
CA SER A 399 6.01 30.99 -25.15
C SER A 399 6.84 29.71 -24.99
N TYR A 400 6.26 28.68 -24.38
CA TYR A 400 6.89 27.39 -24.15
C TYR A 400 7.30 26.75 -25.49
N ASN A 401 6.48 26.90 -26.53
CA ASN A 401 6.82 26.52 -27.90
C ASN A 401 8.03 27.29 -28.46
N THR A 402 8.15 28.61 -28.22
CA THR A 402 9.34 29.39 -28.63
C THR A 402 10.59 28.84 -27.95
N ILE A 403 10.50 28.54 -26.65
CA ILE A 403 11.61 28.01 -25.85
C ILE A 403 12.02 26.60 -26.32
N ALA A 404 11.06 25.74 -26.63
CA ALA A 404 11.32 24.41 -27.20
C ALA A 404 11.99 24.49 -28.59
N MET A 405 11.50 25.39 -29.46
CA MET A 405 12.12 25.63 -30.78
C MET A 405 13.57 26.13 -30.65
N MET A 406 13.84 27.05 -29.71
CA MET A 406 15.20 27.53 -29.41
C MET A 406 16.12 26.47 -28.77
N GLN A 407 15.61 25.30 -28.40
CA GLN A 407 16.37 24.21 -27.76
C GLN A 407 16.57 22.99 -28.67
N ASN A 408 15.96 22.97 -29.86
CA ASN A 408 15.89 21.78 -30.70
C ASN A 408 17.15 21.51 -31.55
N GLU A 409 18.23 22.29 -31.38
CA GLU A 409 19.53 22.08 -32.03
C GLU A 409 20.43 21.04 -31.31
N GLY A 410 19.93 20.35 -30.27
CA GLY A 410 20.77 19.45 -29.47
C GLY A 410 20.04 18.43 -28.59
N PHE A 411 19.11 17.64 -29.15
CA PHE A 411 18.47 16.55 -28.41
C PHE A 411 18.35 15.24 -29.21
N ASP A 412 18.90 14.16 -28.64
CA ASP A 412 18.77 12.79 -29.18
C ASP A 412 17.43 12.13 -28.78
N SER A 413 16.89 11.30 -29.67
CA SER A 413 15.53 10.76 -29.59
C SER A 413 15.40 9.52 -28.70
N TYR A 414 15.38 9.69 -27.36
CA TYR A 414 15.28 8.58 -26.40
C TYR A 414 14.18 8.67 -25.31
N ILE A 415 13.14 9.49 -25.49
CA ILE A 415 11.92 9.42 -24.67
C ILE A 415 10.64 9.47 -25.53
N MET A 416 10.22 8.33 -26.11
CA MET A 416 8.86 8.19 -26.63
C MET A 416 8.36 6.74 -26.67
N SER A 417 7.49 6.37 -25.72
CA SER A 417 6.59 5.21 -25.88
C SER A 417 5.42 5.30 -24.89
N CYS A 418 4.26 5.77 -25.36
CA CYS A 418 3.00 5.62 -24.64
C CYS A 418 1.88 5.35 -25.66
N PRO A 419 1.34 4.11 -25.74
CA PRO A 419 0.31 3.78 -26.71
C PRO A 419 -1.04 4.41 -26.33
N PRO A 420 -1.88 4.81 -27.30
CA PRO A 420 -3.17 5.43 -27.02
C PRO A 420 -4.14 4.42 -26.37
N SER A 421 -4.69 4.78 -25.22
CA SER A 421 -5.61 3.92 -24.44
C SER A 421 -7.04 3.94 -25.01
N ASN A 422 -7.23 3.36 -26.20
CA ASN A 422 -8.54 3.13 -26.81
C ASN A 422 -8.93 1.65 -26.72
N THR A 423 -9.81 1.30 -25.78
CA THR A 423 -10.50 0.00 -25.76
C THR A 423 -11.98 0.19 -25.46
N SER A 424 -12.79 0.37 -26.50
CA SER A 424 -14.23 0.19 -26.41
C SER A 424 -14.55 -1.29 -26.17
N MET A 425 -15.44 -1.60 -25.23
CA MET A 425 -15.94 -2.97 -25.05
C MET A 425 -16.71 -3.41 -26.30
N GLY A 426 -16.22 -4.44 -26.98
CA GLY A 426 -16.91 -5.14 -28.06
C GLY A 426 -17.06 -6.62 -27.70
N THR A 427 -18.30 -7.06 -27.46
CA THR A 427 -18.60 -8.43 -27.03
C THR A 427 -18.68 -9.37 -28.23
N VAL A 428 -17.88 -10.44 -28.27
CA VAL A 428 -18.01 -11.53 -29.25
C VAL A 428 -17.76 -12.87 -28.55
N PRO A 429 -18.70 -13.84 -28.60
CA PRO A 429 -18.45 -15.23 -28.22
C PRO A 429 -18.01 -16.05 -29.45
N GLY A 430 -17.21 -17.09 -29.24
CA GLY A 430 -16.86 -18.04 -30.29
C GLY A 430 -15.81 -19.06 -29.84
N GLU A 431 -16.14 -20.34 -29.95
CA GLU A 431 -15.21 -21.45 -29.73
C GLU A 431 -14.29 -21.64 -30.95
N SER A 432 -13.06 -22.10 -30.72
CA SER A 432 -12.35 -22.93 -31.69
C SER A 432 -11.22 -23.72 -31.02
N SER A 433 -11.22 -25.03 -31.25
CA SER A 433 -10.14 -25.93 -30.86
C SER A 433 -8.93 -25.74 -31.79
N VAL A 434 -7.72 -25.97 -31.29
CA VAL A 434 -6.51 -26.08 -32.12
C VAL A 434 -5.86 -27.42 -31.83
N GLU A 435 -5.81 -28.27 -32.84
CA GLU A 435 -5.13 -29.57 -32.80
C GLU A 435 -3.62 -29.41 -32.96
N ILE A 436 -2.86 -30.40 -32.46
CA ILE A 436 -1.40 -30.44 -32.58
C ILE A 436 -1.02 -31.51 -33.62
N PRO A 437 -0.42 -31.15 -34.76
CA PRO A 437 0.23 -32.11 -35.64
C PRO A 437 1.55 -32.57 -35.02
N GLN A 438 1.78 -33.89 -34.99
CA GLN A 438 3.13 -34.46 -34.85
C GLN A 438 3.78 -34.64 -36.24
N GLU A 439 5.00 -35.20 -36.23
CA GLU A 439 5.88 -35.51 -37.37
C GLU A 439 6.67 -34.31 -37.96
N GLY A 440 7.97 -34.45 -38.25
CA GLY A 440 8.86 -35.55 -37.82
C GLY A 440 10.19 -35.65 -38.58
N ARG A 441 11.30 -35.63 -37.84
CA ARG A 441 12.53 -36.40 -38.14
C ARG A 441 13.49 -36.41 -36.96
#